data_AF-A0AAW2ABD3-F1
#
_entry.id   AF-A0AAW2ABD3-F1
#
_cell.length_a   1.000
_cell.length_b   1.000
_cell.length_c   1.000
_cell.angle_alpha   90.00
_cell.angle_beta   90.00
_cell.angle_gamma   90.00
#
_symmetry.space_group_name_H-M   'P 1'
#
loop_
_entity.id
_entity.type
_entity.pdbx_description
1 polymer ?
#
loop_
_entity_poly.entity_id
_entity_poly.type
_entity_poly.pdbx_seq_one_letter_code
_entity_poly.pdbx_strand_id
1 'polypeptide(L)'
;MASGQPITKLSVSTCKDEEEILRAQGYQLINVDLNKGAGGNYVFLWYKKESGKTPVTRIEFSFTDQMKSGLADAQYEVVNRDLNAGVGGDYIFLWYFYGSTEYDIPIVDLAVTVVATEEPVLMKDGWERLGCDLNRNARGNYIYLWVKREKTSYIQEIAATVDFYSDKHMFDLGYTRVCEDTNRGAGGNFVFLWYRRTTDKKQALTDLNISTSLQEEEKLQREGYKVLSVDLNKGTGGNVVFLWHKKEGDQLIQDMALLINSEAWSEYQKAGINFIEKNLNEGNNGVQMHIAYK
;
A
#
# COMPACT_ATOMS: atom_id res chain seq x y z
N MET A 1 19.13 -9.85 -4.72
CA MET A 1 18.30 -10.80 -3.94
C MET A 1 18.47 -10.44 -2.49
N ALA A 2 17.37 -10.21 -1.75
CA ALA A 2 17.46 -9.98 -0.31
C ALA A 2 17.74 -11.34 0.35
N SER A 3 18.97 -11.57 0.78
CA SER A 3 19.36 -12.78 1.51
C SER A 3 18.87 -12.65 2.95
N GLY A 4 17.63 -13.06 3.21
CA GLY A 4 17.04 -13.03 4.53
C GLY A 4 16.06 -14.17 4.73
N GLN A 5 16.07 -14.76 5.92
CA GLN A 5 15.03 -15.69 6.34
C GLN A 5 13.67 -14.98 6.30
N PRO A 6 12.61 -15.59 5.73
CA PRO A 6 11.29 -14.97 5.67
C PRO A 6 10.70 -14.66 7.04
N ILE A 7 9.89 -13.61 7.08
CA ILE A 7 9.05 -13.26 8.22
C ILE A 7 7.90 -14.25 8.31
N THR A 8 7.64 -14.76 9.51
CA THR A 8 6.65 -15.82 9.77
C THR A 8 5.51 -15.35 10.65
N LYS A 9 5.71 -14.28 11.44
CA LYS A 9 4.69 -13.67 12.30
C LYS A 9 4.91 -12.17 12.42
N LEU A 10 3.81 -11.45 12.65
CA LEU A 10 3.79 -10.02 12.98
C LEU A 10 3.04 -9.83 14.30
N SER A 11 3.42 -8.80 15.05
CA SER A 11 2.73 -8.36 16.26
C SER A 11 2.93 -6.87 16.46
N VAL A 12 2.16 -6.28 17.36
CA VAL A 12 2.24 -4.86 17.72
C VAL A 12 2.23 -4.76 19.24
N SER A 13 3.00 -3.82 19.78
CA SER A 13 2.93 -3.43 21.19
C SER A 13 2.39 -2.02 21.32
N THR A 14 1.57 -1.80 22.34
CA THR A 14 0.97 -0.50 22.69
C THR A 14 1.36 -0.05 24.10
N CYS A 15 2.10 -0.89 24.84
CA CYS A 15 2.68 -0.60 26.14
C CYS A 15 3.97 -1.39 26.37
N LYS A 16 4.76 -0.99 27.37
CA LYS A 16 6.06 -1.61 27.70
C LYS A 16 5.94 -3.08 28.10
N ASP A 17 4.89 -3.45 28.83
CA ASP A 17 4.69 -4.85 29.25
C ASP A 17 4.54 -5.78 28.02
N GLU A 18 3.86 -5.32 26.98
CA GLU A 18 3.74 -6.06 25.71
C GLU A 18 5.09 -6.16 24.98
N GLU A 19 5.91 -5.10 25.00
CA GLU A 19 7.26 -5.13 24.44
C GLU A 19 8.15 -6.18 25.13
N GLU A 20 8.06 -6.28 26.46
CA GLU A 20 8.81 -7.28 27.25
C GLU A 20 8.35 -8.70 26.91
N ILE A 21 7.04 -8.94 26.81
CA ILE A 21 6.47 -10.23 26.41
C ILE A 21 6.93 -10.61 24.99
N LEU A 22 6.85 -9.70 24.02
CA LEU A 22 7.23 -9.97 22.64
C LEU A 22 8.73 -10.26 22.51
N ARG A 23 9.56 -9.51 23.24
CA ARG A 23 11.01 -9.76 23.31
C ARG A 23 11.30 -11.15 23.89
N ALA A 24 10.63 -11.54 24.96
CA ALA A 24 10.77 -12.86 25.57
C ALA A 24 10.32 -14.00 24.63
N GLN A 25 9.37 -13.74 23.72
CA GLN A 25 8.90 -14.67 22.69
C GLN A 25 9.78 -14.72 21.43
N GLY A 26 10.87 -13.95 21.40
CA GLY A 26 11.83 -13.91 20.30
C GLY A 26 11.38 -13.08 19.09
N TYR A 27 10.43 -12.15 19.28
CA TYR A 27 10.13 -11.16 18.26
C TYR A 27 11.24 -10.10 18.17
N GLN A 28 11.42 -9.56 16.97
CA GLN A 28 12.34 -8.49 16.63
C GLN A 28 11.55 -7.18 16.51
N LEU A 29 12.02 -6.14 17.20
CA LEU A 29 11.42 -4.82 17.23
C LEU A 29 11.83 -4.02 16.00
N ILE A 30 10.87 -3.37 15.35
CA ILE A 30 11.12 -2.21 14.49
C ILE A 30 11.03 -0.98 15.39
N ASN A 31 12.18 -0.40 15.70
CA ASN A 31 12.29 0.68 16.68
C ASN A 31 11.87 2.05 16.11
N VAL A 32 10.63 2.12 15.62
CA VAL A 32 9.99 3.31 15.06
C VAL A 32 8.59 3.41 15.64
N ASP A 33 8.30 4.54 16.29
CA ASP A 33 7.00 4.82 16.90
C ASP A 33 5.95 5.11 15.81
N LEU A 34 4.91 4.27 15.73
CA LEU A 34 3.81 4.40 14.77
C LEU A 34 2.86 5.56 15.08
N ASN A 35 2.98 6.20 16.26
CA ASN A 35 2.24 7.41 16.61
C ASN A 35 3.11 8.68 16.54
N LYS A 36 4.26 8.62 15.84
CA LYS A 36 5.20 9.75 15.80
C LYS A 36 4.51 11.05 15.40
N GLY A 37 4.64 12.07 16.25
CA GLY A 37 4.08 13.41 16.02
C GLY A 37 2.61 13.57 16.44
N ALA A 38 1.87 12.48 16.68
CA ALA A 38 0.47 12.55 17.15
C ALA A 38 0.37 12.64 18.69
N GLY A 39 1.40 12.19 19.41
CA GLY A 39 1.39 12.06 20.87
C GLY A 39 0.89 10.68 21.31
N GLY A 40 0.40 10.55 22.54
CA GLY A 40 -0.23 9.30 23.01
C GLY A 40 0.73 8.16 23.34
N ASN A 41 0.28 6.91 23.14
CA ASN A 41 1.09 5.74 23.44
C ASN A 41 2.21 5.58 22.41
N TYR A 42 3.35 5.05 22.84
CA TYR A 42 4.33 4.51 21.91
C TYR A 42 3.81 3.20 21.35
N VAL A 43 3.68 3.14 20.03
CA VAL A 43 3.20 1.94 19.33
C VAL A 43 4.29 1.42 18.42
N PHE A 44 4.63 0.15 18.52
CA PHE A 44 5.74 -0.44 17.77
C PHE A 44 5.32 -1.70 17.02
N LEU A 45 5.89 -1.87 15.82
CA LEU A 45 5.75 -3.09 15.03
C LEU A 45 6.83 -4.11 15.40
N TRP A 46 6.43 -5.37 15.46
CA TRP A 46 7.29 -6.50 15.78
C TRP A 46 7.12 -7.60 14.75
N TYR A 47 8.20 -8.33 14.47
CA TYR A 47 8.15 -9.46 13.55
C TYR A 47 8.97 -10.64 14.07
N LYS A 48 8.70 -11.84 13.54
CA LYS A 48 9.46 -13.05 13.85
C LYS A 48 9.93 -13.73 12.58
N LYS A 49 11.09 -14.36 12.63
CA LYS A 49 11.66 -15.18 11.56
C LYS A 49 11.94 -16.56 12.14
N GLU A 50 11.19 -17.57 11.70
CA GLU A 50 11.25 -18.93 12.26
C GLU A 50 11.56 -19.95 11.17
N SER A 51 12.52 -20.85 11.43
CA SER A 51 12.96 -21.81 10.42
C SER A 51 11.89 -22.88 10.21
N GLY A 52 11.61 -23.22 8.95
CA GLY A 52 10.62 -24.23 8.58
C GLY A 52 9.15 -23.85 8.84
N LYS A 53 8.86 -22.57 9.10
CA LYS A 53 7.49 -22.06 9.22
C LYS A 53 7.03 -21.38 7.93
N THR A 54 5.73 -21.40 7.67
CA THR A 54 5.12 -20.76 6.50
C THR A 54 5.39 -19.25 6.56
N PRO A 55 5.89 -18.65 5.47
CA PRO A 55 6.21 -17.23 5.44
C PRO A 55 4.96 -16.36 5.25
N VAL A 56 4.98 -15.18 5.85
CA VAL A 56 4.02 -14.11 5.52
C VAL A 56 4.28 -13.64 4.09
N THR A 57 3.22 -13.59 3.28
CA THR A 57 3.30 -13.18 1.87
C THR A 57 2.48 -11.95 1.54
N ARG A 58 1.53 -11.53 2.39
CA ARG A 58 0.80 -10.27 2.22
C ARG A 58 0.54 -9.63 3.57
N ILE A 59 0.56 -8.30 3.59
CA ILE A 59 0.19 -7.46 4.74
C ILE A 59 -0.85 -6.47 4.23
N GLU A 60 -1.94 -6.33 4.96
CA GLU A 60 -3.05 -5.43 4.67
C GLU A 60 -3.44 -4.67 5.93
N PHE A 61 -4.21 -3.61 5.76
CA PHE A 61 -4.72 -2.80 6.87
C PHE A 61 -6.23 -2.68 6.80
N SER A 62 -6.85 -2.46 7.95
CA SER A 62 -8.27 -2.12 8.05
C SER A 62 -8.47 -0.93 8.96
N PHE A 63 -9.29 0.02 8.52
CA PHE A 63 -9.77 1.15 9.32
C PHE A 63 -11.29 1.34 9.23
N THR A 64 -11.98 0.40 8.60
CA THR A 64 -13.45 0.29 8.58
C THR A 64 -13.86 -1.14 8.87
N ASP A 65 -15.11 -1.35 9.30
CA ASP A 65 -15.61 -2.70 9.58
C ASP A 65 -15.78 -3.54 8.31
N GLN A 66 -16.08 -2.90 7.17
CA GLN A 66 -16.15 -3.57 5.87
C GLN A 66 -14.78 -4.12 5.44
N MET A 67 -13.70 -3.36 5.64
CA MET A 67 -12.34 -3.85 5.38
C MET A 67 -11.98 -5.02 6.29
N LYS A 68 -12.36 -4.97 7.58
CA LYS A 68 -12.15 -6.08 8.52
C LYS A 68 -12.90 -7.34 8.06
N SER A 69 -14.16 -7.19 7.62
CA SER A 69 -14.96 -8.30 7.11
C SER A 69 -14.31 -8.94 5.89
N GLY A 70 -13.93 -8.14 4.88
CA GLY A 70 -13.30 -8.65 3.66
C GLY A 70 -11.99 -9.39 3.93
N LEU A 71 -11.16 -8.89 4.85
CA LEU A 71 -9.90 -9.54 5.24
C LEU A 71 -10.13 -10.83 6.04
N ALA A 72 -11.10 -10.83 6.96
CA ALA A 72 -11.47 -12.03 7.71
C ALA A 72 -12.03 -13.12 6.78
N ASP A 73 -12.90 -12.75 5.84
CA ASP A 73 -13.45 -13.66 4.84
C ASP A 73 -12.35 -14.25 3.93
N ALA A 74 -11.32 -13.45 3.63
CA ALA A 74 -10.13 -13.86 2.90
C ALA A 74 -9.08 -14.60 3.76
N GLN A 75 -9.41 -14.94 5.01
CA GLN A 75 -8.57 -15.72 5.93
C GLN A 75 -7.24 -15.04 6.30
N TYR A 76 -7.20 -13.71 6.32
CA TYR A 76 -6.07 -12.98 6.90
C TYR A 76 -6.10 -13.09 8.43
N GLU A 77 -4.92 -13.19 9.05
CA GLU A 77 -4.77 -13.13 10.49
C GLU A 77 -4.65 -11.68 10.96
N VAL A 78 -5.52 -11.26 11.87
CA VAL A 78 -5.47 -9.92 12.49
C VAL A 78 -4.45 -9.88 13.62
N VAL A 79 -3.63 -8.82 13.65
CA VAL A 79 -2.94 -8.39 14.87
C VAL A 79 -3.91 -7.50 15.63
N ASN A 80 -4.53 -8.03 16.69
CA ASN A 80 -5.59 -7.35 17.43
C ASN A 80 -5.06 -6.25 18.36
N ARG A 81 -4.44 -5.24 17.78
CA ARG A 81 -3.95 -4.02 18.41
C ARG A 81 -4.18 -2.86 17.46
N ASP A 82 -4.70 -1.77 18.01
CA ASP A 82 -4.86 -0.52 17.28
C ASP A 82 -3.49 0.13 17.08
N LEU A 83 -3.13 0.41 15.82
CA LEU A 83 -1.87 1.09 15.49
C LEU A 83 -1.86 2.54 15.95
N ASN A 84 -3.05 3.14 16.14
CA ASN A 84 -3.26 4.48 16.67
C ASN A 84 -3.64 4.46 18.17
N ALA A 85 -3.26 3.42 18.92
CA ALA A 85 -3.63 3.30 20.32
C ALA A 85 -3.18 4.52 21.14
N GLY A 86 -4.09 5.09 21.92
CA GLY A 86 -3.79 6.24 22.79
C GLY A 86 -3.71 7.59 22.07
N VAL A 87 -3.94 7.63 20.76
CA VAL A 87 -4.17 8.88 20.00
C VAL A 87 -5.60 8.91 19.45
N GLY A 88 -6.06 10.08 19.04
CA GLY A 88 -7.27 10.18 18.22
C GLY A 88 -7.00 9.75 16.78
N GLY A 89 -8.04 9.65 15.95
CA GLY A 89 -7.91 9.27 14.54
C GLY A 89 -8.65 7.98 14.22
N ASP A 90 -8.23 7.31 13.15
CA ASP A 90 -8.85 6.06 12.72
C ASP A 90 -8.31 4.89 13.54
N TYR A 91 -9.15 3.90 13.88
CA TYR A 91 -8.70 2.65 14.48
C TYR A 91 -8.11 1.74 13.40
N ILE A 92 -6.79 1.64 13.35
CA ILE A 92 -6.09 0.90 12.29
C ILE A 92 -5.62 -0.44 12.84
N PHE A 93 -5.92 -1.51 12.12
CA PHE A 93 -5.45 -2.85 12.46
C PHE A 93 -4.62 -3.43 11.32
N LEU A 94 -3.51 -4.08 11.67
CA LEU A 94 -2.67 -4.82 10.75
C LEU A 94 -3.20 -6.24 10.57
N TRP A 95 -3.17 -6.72 9.33
CA TRP A 95 -3.54 -8.06 8.94
C TRP A 95 -2.44 -8.69 8.10
N TYR A 96 -2.24 -10.00 8.21
CA TYR A 96 -1.27 -10.70 7.38
C TYR A 96 -1.76 -12.08 6.92
N PHE A 97 -1.21 -12.53 5.79
CA PHE A 97 -1.66 -13.73 5.12
C PHE A 97 -0.50 -14.64 4.71
N TYR A 98 -0.78 -15.94 4.71
CA TYR A 98 0.11 -17.02 4.31
C TYR A 98 -0.31 -17.57 2.95
N GLY A 99 0.06 -16.85 1.89
CA GLY A 99 -0.28 -17.24 0.54
C GLY A 99 0.70 -18.25 -0.06
N SER A 100 0.24 -18.93 -1.10
CA SER A 100 1.00 -20.00 -1.77
C SER A 100 0.87 -19.95 -3.30
N THR A 101 0.30 -18.88 -3.85
CA THR A 101 0.20 -18.68 -5.30
C THR A 101 1.53 -18.19 -5.87
N GLU A 102 1.65 -18.14 -7.20
CA GLU A 102 2.82 -17.53 -7.86
C GLU A 102 2.98 -16.03 -7.56
N TYR A 103 1.91 -15.38 -7.09
CA TYR A 103 1.87 -13.97 -6.72
C TYR A 103 2.34 -13.74 -5.26
N ASP A 104 2.38 -14.81 -4.47
CA ASP A 104 2.70 -14.80 -3.03
C ASP A 104 4.19 -14.95 -2.78
N ILE A 105 4.91 -13.83 -2.90
CA ILE A 105 6.35 -13.80 -2.67
C ILE A 105 6.62 -13.50 -1.19
N PRO A 106 7.39 -14.36 -0.49
CA PRO A 106 7.71 -14.18 0.93
C PRO A 106 8.27 -12.79 1.24
N ILE A 107 7.80 -12.21 2.34
CA ILE A 107 8.37 -10.98 2.91
C ILE A 107 9.56 -11.37 3.78
N VAL A 108 10.71 -10.76 3.52
CA VAL A 108 11.97 -11.05 4.24
C VAL A 108 12.44 -9.89 5.11
N ASP A 109 11.90 -8.69 4.90
CA ASP A 109 12.27 -7.54 5.71
C ASP A 109 11.17 -6.47 5.74
N LEU A 110 11.23 -5.61 6.77
CA LEU A 110 10.29 -4.52 7.00
C LEU A 110 11.05 -3.23 7.33
N ALA A 111 10.53 -2.11 6.85
CA ALA A 111 11.00 -0.78 7.23
C ALA A 111 9.80 0.15 7.45
N VAL A 112 9.96 1.17 8.28
CA VAL A 112 8.92 2.19 8.54
C VAL A 112 9.53 3.56 8.27
N THR A 113 8.83 4.38 7.49
CA THR A 113 9.21 5.77 7.25
C THR A 113 8.28 6.69 8.02
N VAL A 114 8.83 7.77 8.59
CA VAL A 114 8.07 8.78 9.35
C VAL A 114 8.21 10.19 8.77
N VAL A 115 9.00 10.35 7.72
CA VAL A 115 9.14 11.59 6.94
C VAL A 115 9.30 11.29 5.45
N ALA A 116 8.83 12.20 4.61
CA ALA A 116 8.81 12.02 3.15
C ALA A 116 10.19 11.79 2.52
N THR A 117 11.26 12.36 3.10
CA THR A 117 12.63 12.27 2.57
C THR A 117 13.22 10.86 2.65
N GLU A 118 12.67 9.97 3.48
CA GLU A 118 13.12 8.57 3.63
C GLU A 118 12.55 7.65 2.54
N GLU A 119 11.42 8.02 1.94
CA GLU A 119 10.65 7.14 1.06
C GLU A 119 11.34 6.83 -0.29
N PRO A 120 11.89 7.81 -1.04
CA PRO A 120 12.36 7.56 -2.39
C PRO A 120 13.53 6.57 -2.49
N VAL A 121 14.40 6.53 -1.48
CA VAL A 121 15.51 5.58 -1.45
C VAL A 121 15.02 4.14 -1.29
N LEU A 122 14.00 3.90 -0.46
CA LEU A 122 13.41 2.58 -0.30
C LEU A 122 12.75 2.10 -1.59
N MET A 123 11.96 2.95 -2.24
CA MET A 123 11.33 2.58 -3.52
C MET A 123 12.38 2.27 -4.61
N LYS A 124 13.44 3.08 -4.73
CA LYS A 124 14.54 2.81 -5.67
C LYS A 124 15.28 1.52 -5.40
N ASP A 125 15.44 1.18 -4.13
CA ASP A 125 16.10 -0.05 -3.73
C ASP A 125 15.19 -1.27 -3.93
N GLY A 126 13.95 -1.10 -4.40
CA GLY A 126 12.98 -2.15 -4.67
C GLY A 126 12.29 -2.63 -3.40
N TRP A 127 12.06 -1.74 -2.44
CA TRP A 127 11.08 -1.95 -1.38
C TRP A 127 9.69 -1.56 -1.87
N GLU A 128 8.69 -2.24 -1.37
CA GLU A 128 7.28 -1.97 -1.66
C GLU A 128 6.67 -1.16 -0.52
N ARG A 129 5.99 -0.06 -0.85
CA ARG A 129 5.22 0.72 0.12
C ARG A 129 3.80 0.16 0.25
N LEU A 130 3.36 -0.10 1.47
CA LEU A 130 1.97 -0.50 1.71
C LEU A 130 1.05 0.71 1.79
N GLY A 131 -0.20 0.49 1.37
CA GLY A 131 -1.00 1.55 0.77
C GLY A 131 -1.63 2.60 1.67
N CYS A 132 -1.49 2.59 3.00
CA CYS A 132 -2.13 3.59 3.87
C CYS A 132 -1.16 4.30 4.81
N ASP A 133 -1.47 5.55 5.15
CA ASP A 133 -0.87 6.25 6.29
C ASP A 133 -1.29 5.54 7.59
N LEU A 134 -0.31 5.01 8.34
CA LEU A 134 -0.52 4.29 9.59
C LEU A 134 -0.89 5.21 10.76
N ASN A 135 -0.82 6.53 10.56
CA ASN A 135 -1.20 7.54 11.54
C ASN A 135 -2.47 8.30 11.09
N ARG A 136 -3.30 7.62 10.29
CA ARG A 136 -4.45 8.23 9.60
C ARG A 136 -5.37 8.99 10.56
N ASN A 137 -5.60 10.27 10.24
CA ASN A 137 -6.45 11.19 11.00
C ASN A 137 -6.00 11.46 12.46
N ALA A 138 -4.82 11.00 12.86
CA ALA A 138 -4.27 11.20 14.20
C ALA A 138 -3.46 12.51 14.37
N ARG A 139 -3.35 13.32 13.29
CA ARG A 139 -2.69 14.64 13.27
C ARG A 139 -1.19 14.63 13.55
N GLY A 140 -0.52 13.49 13.38
CA GLY A 140 0.94 13.37 13.45
C GLY A 140 1.61 13.27 12.08
N ASN A 141 2.78 12.64 12.05
CA ASN A 141 3.53 12.38 10.82
C ASN A 141 2.78 11.40 9.91
N TYR A 142 3.01 11.47 8.60
CA TYR A 142 2.64 10.39 7.68
C TYR A 142 3.57 9.20 7.90
N ILE A 143 3.00 8.04 8.21
CA ILE A 143 3.77 6.85 8.56
C ILE A 143 3.43 5.73 7.57
N TYR A 144 4.44 5.15 6.93
CA TYR A 144 4.24 4.07 5.95
C TYR A 144 5.08 2.84 6.30
N LEU A 145 4.46 1.66 6.20
CA LEU A 145 5.16 0.38 6.26
C LEU A 145 5.66 0.00 4.87
N TRP A 146 6.91 -0.43 4.82
CA TRP A 146 7.58 -0.93 3.63
C TRP A 146 7.96 -2.39 3.82
N VAL A 147 7.87 -3.17 2.74
CA VAL A 147 8.21 -4.58 2.76
C VAL A 147 9.28 -4.89 1.72
N LYS A 148 10.21 -5.79 2.08
CA LYS A 148 11.18 -6.36 1.15
C LYS A 148 10.77 -7.78 0.80
N ARG A 149 10.70 -8.07 -0.50
CA ARG A 149 10.39 -9.40 -1.02
C ARG A 149 11.65 -10.24 -1.18
N GLU A 150 11.53 -11.56 -0.94
CA GLU A 150 12.62 -12.52 -1.12
C GLU A 150 13.20 -12.46 -2.55
N LYS A 151 12.31 -12.35 -3.53
CA LYS A 151 12.63 -12.26 -4.95
C LYS A 151 12.21 -10.89 -5.48
N THR A 152 13.00 -10.37 -6.40
CA THR A 152 12.59 -9.21 -7.19
C THR A 152 11.33 -9.56 -7.96
N SER A 153 10.34 -8.68 -7.88
CA SER A 153 9.04 -8.84 -8.52
C SER A 153 8.60 -7.54 -9.16
N TYR A 154 7.62 -7.66 -10.04
CA TYR A 154 7.07 -6.57 -10.82
C TYR A 154 5.55 -6.58 -10.74
N ILE A 155 4.92 -5.42 -10.82
CA ILE A 155 3.48 -5.31 -10.99
C ILE A 155 3.14 -5.80 -12.40
N GLN A 156 2.32 -6.85 -12.52
CA GLN A 156 1.89 -7.39 -13.82
C GLN A 156 0.52 -6.91 -14.25
N GLU A 157 -0.30 -6.49 -13.28
CA GLU A 157 -1.68 -6.08 -13.47
C GLU A 157 -2.13 -5.18 -12.33
N ILE A 158 -2.96 -4.22 -12.69
CA ILE A 158 -3.64 -3.31 -11.77
C ILE A 158 -5.14 -3.48 -12.03
N ALA A 159 -5.91 -3.43 -10.95
CA ALA A 159 -7.37 -3.42 -10.98
C ALA A 159 -7.89 -2.32 -10.04
N ALA A 160 -9.18 -2.03 -10.12
CA ALA A 160 -9.85 -1.12 -9.21
C ALA A 160 -11.23 -1.63 -8.83
N THR A 161 -11.67 -1.34 -7.62
CA THR A 161 -13.03 -1.63 -7.14
C THR A 161 -13.65 -0.35 -6.60
N VAL A 162 -14.99 -0.26 -6.62
CA VAL A 162 -15.76 0.91 -6.15
C VAL A 162 -16.61 0.59 -4.92
N ASP A 163 -16.31 -0.55 -4.28
CA ASP A 163 -16.96 -1.11 -3.11
C ASP A 163 -16.06 -2.20 -2.48
N PHE A 164 -16.53 -2.78 -1.39
CA PHE A 164 -15.88 -3.86 -0.65
C PHE A 164 -16.39 -5.26 -1.03
N TYR A 165 -17.43 -5.38 -1.87
CA TYR A 165 -18.05 -6.68 -2.17
C TYR A 165 -17.10 -7.62 -2.93
N SER A 166 -16.16 -7.04 -3.67
CA SER A 166 -15.17 -7.77 -4.44
C SER A 166 -13.90 -8.10 -3.66
N ASP A 167 -13.73 -7.59 -2.43
CA ASP A 167 -12.48 -7.72 -1.66
C ASP A 167 -11.99 -9.16 -1.57
N LYS A 168 -12.86 -10.07 -1.09
CA LYS A 168 -12.51 -11.48 -0.94
C LYS A 168 -12.07 -12.09 -2.28
N HIS A 169 -12.82 -11.81 -3.34
CA HIS A 169 -12.49 -12.32 -4.67
C HIS A 169 -11.14 -11.80 -5.17
N MET A 170 -10.86 -10.51 -4.96
CA MET A 170 -9.57 -9.90 -5.32
C MET A 170 -8.41 -10.55 -4.55
N PHE A 171 -8.56 -10.77 -3.25
CA PHE A 171 -7.56 -11.46 -2.43
C PHE A 171 -7.36 -12.92 -2.86
N ASP A 172 -8.44 -13.65 -3.20
CA ASP A 172 -8.37 -15.02 -3.69
C ASP A 172 -7.62 -15.11 -5.04
N LEU A 173 -7.72 -14.07 -5.88
CA LEU A 173 -6.99 -13.94 -7.14
C LEU A 173 -5.52 -13.50 -6.98
N GLY A 174 -5.07 -13.27 -5.74
CA GLY A 174 -3.70 -12.88 -5.42
C GLY A 174 -3.40 -11.40 -5.57
N TYR A 175 -4.43 -10.55 -5.59
CA TYR A 175 -4.23 -9.10 -5.53
C TYR A 175 -3.87 -8.64 -4.12
N THR A 176 -3.06 -7.59 -4.06
CA THR A 176 -2.82 -6.76 -2.87
C THR A 176 -3.55 -5.44 -3.07
N ARG A 177 -4.24 -4.97 -2.04
CA ARG A 177 -4.95 -3.69 -2.08
C ARG A 177 -3.99 -2.56 -1.75
N VAL A 178 -4.04 -1.48 -2.51
CA VAL A 178 -3.52 -0.19 -2.04
C VAL A 178 -4.56 0.35 -1.07
N CYS A 179 -4.33 0.18 0.23
CA CYS A 179 -5.27 0.56 1.30
C CYS A 179 -5.50 2.08 1.47
N GLU A 180 -5.49 2.86 0.39
CA GLU A 180 -5.89 4.26 0.37
C GLU A 180 -7.04 4.43 -0.61
N ASP A 181 -8.10 5.09 -0.13
CA ASP A 181 -9.31 5.37 -0.89
C ASP A 181 -9.02 6.54 -1.83
N THR A 182 -9.08 6.32 -3.15
CA THR A 182 -8.79 7.39 -4.12
C THR A 182 -9.76 8.56 -3.99
N ASN A 183 -10.94 8.34 -3.41
CA ASN A 183 -11.93 9.37 -3.09
C ASN A 183 -11.78 9.97 -1.68
N ARG A 184 -10.65 9.76 -0.99
CA ARG A 184 -10.45 10.22 0.40
C ARG A 184 -10.84 11.69 0.55
N GLY A 185 -11.85 11.95 1.40
CA GLY A 185 -12.34 13.30 1.69
C GLY A 185 -13.27 13.91 0.63
N ALA A 186 -13.46 13.26 -0.53
CA ALA A 186 -14.38 13.71 -1.58
C ALA A 186 -15.83 13.24 -1.34
N GLY A 187 -16.02 12.18 -0.55
CA GLY A 187 -17.28 11.45 -0.47
C GLY A 187 -17.43 10.45 -1.62
N GLY A 188 -18.65 10.03 -1.94
CA GLY A 188 -18.88 9.09 -3.04
C GLY A 188 -18.58 7.62 -2.68
N ASN A 189 -18.14 6.85 -3.66
CA ASN A 189 -17.81 5.44 -3.49
C ASN A 189 -16.45 5.28 -2.78
N PHE A 190 -16.23 4.15 -2.10
CA PHE A 190 -14.89 3.75 -1.69
C PHE A 190 -14.18 3.13 -2.88
N VAL A 191 -13.14 3.79 -3.39
CA VAL A 191 -12.46 3.36 -4.60
C VAL A 191 -11.02 2.98 -4.27
N PHE A 192 -10.69 1.71 -4.50
CA PHE A 192 -9.36 1.18 -4.20
C PHE A 192 -8.68 0.67 -5.44
N LEU A 193 -7.39 1.00 -5.57
CA LEU A 193 -6.49 0.33 -6.51
C LEU A 193 -6.02 -1.00 -5.92
N TRP A 194 -5.83 -1.96 -6.80
CA TRP A 194 -5.32 -3.29 -6.50
C TRP A 194 -4.20 -3.59 -7.48
N TYR A 195 -3.21 -4.35 -7.06
CA TYR A 195 -2.21 -4.86 -7.99
C TYR A 195 -1.86 -6.31 -7.66
N ARG A 196 -1.36 -7.04 -8.65
CA ARG A 196 -0.74 -8.35 -8.44
C ARG A 196 0.63 -8.41 -9.10
N ARG A 197 1.49 -9.25 -8.54
CA ARG A 197 2.92 -9.28 -8.85
C ARG A 197 3.29 -10.43 -9.76
N THR A 198 4.50 -10.40 -10.28
CA THR A 198 5.12 -11.52 -10.99
C THR A 198 6.63 -11.48 -10.82
N THR A 199 7.28 -12.64 -10.90
CA THR A 199 8.73 -12.72 -11.10
C THR A 199 9.09 -12.83 -12.58
N ASP A 200 8.11 -13.01 -13.47
CA ASP A 200 8.32 -13.05 -14.91
C ASP A 200 8.31 -11.63 -15.50
N LYS A 201 9.49 -11.15 -15.87
CA LYS A 201 9.69 -9.83 -16.48
C LYS A 201 8.81 -9.60 -17.72
N LYS A 202 8.44 -10.64 -18.45
CA LYS A 202 7.62 -10.52 -19.68
C LYS A 202 6.16 -10.16 -19.39
N GLN A 203 5.71 -10.37 -18.15
CA GLN A 203 4.32 -10.09 -17.75
C GLN A 203 4.16 -8.72 -17.09
N ALA A 204 5.27 -8.07 -16.73
CA ALA A 204 5.30 -6.80 -16.02
C ALA A 204 4.70 -5.64 -16.82
N LEU A 205 4.08 -4.71 -16.11
CA LEU A 205 3.74 -3.39 -16.61
C LEU A 205 5.02 -2.54 -16.73
N THR A 206 5.01 -1.59 -17.67
CA THR A 206 6.17 -0.76 -17.99
C THR A 206 5.92 0.73 -17.86
N ASP A 207 4.66 1.14 -17.79
CA ASP A 207 4.28 2.55 -17.71
C ASP A 207 2.87 2.71 -17.15
N LEU A 208 2.63 3.80 -16.43
CA LEU A 208 1.34 4.21 -15.89
C LEU A 208 1.05 5.67 -16.25
N ASN A 209 -0.22 5.98 -16.49
CA ASN A 209 -0.69 7.35 -16.70
C ASN A 209 -2.10 7.55 -16.11
N ILE A 210 -2.53 8.81 -16.04
CA ILE A 210 -3.87 9.20 -15.57
C ILE A 210 -4.48 10.16 -16.57
N SER A 211 -5.77 9.98 -16.88
CA SER A 211 -6.59 10.98 -17.55
C SER A 211 -7.59 11.58 -16.57
N THR A 212 -7.79 12.90 -16.66
CA THR A 212 -8.82 13.65 -15.93
C THR A 212 -9.78 14.39 -16.88
N SER A 213 -9.69 14.10 -18.18
CA SER A 213 -10.47 14.70 -19.26
C SER A 213 -10.53 13.79 -20.50
N LEU A 214 -11.58 13.94 -21.30
CA LEU A 214 -11.77 13.17 -22.53
C LEU A 214 -10.61 13.35 -23.54
N GLN A 215 -10.06 14.55 -23.64
CA GLN A 215 -8.94 14.84 -24.53
C GLN A 215 -7.67 14.04 -24.15
N GLU A 216 -7.45 13.83 -22.85
CA GLU A 216 -6.34 13.01 -22.35
C GLU A 216 -6.61 11.52 -22.59
N GLU A 217 -7.85 11.06 -22.42
CA GLU A 217 -8.24 9.68 -22.76
C GLU A 217 -7.95 9.37 -24.23
N GLU A 218 -8.40 10.22 -25.15
CA GLU A 218 -8.15 10.09 -26.60
C GLU A 218 -6.66 10.13 -26.95
N LYS A 219 -5.87 10.91 -26.21
CA LYS A 219 -4.42 10.95 -26.36
C LYS A 219 -3.78 9.64 -25.92
N LEU A 220 -4.07 9.17 -24.70
CA LEU A 220 -3.48 7.96 -24.14
C LEU A 220 -3.88 6.71 -24.94
N GLN A 221 -5.10 6.66 -25.45
CA GLN A 221 -5.55 5.61 -26.35
C GLN A 221 -4.73 5.58 -27.65
N ARG A 222 -4.49 6.74 -28.29
CA ARG A 222 -3.64 6.84 -29.49
C ARG A 222 -2.18 6.48 -29.21
N GLU A 223 -1.71 6.72 -28.00
CA GLU A 223 -0.38 6.33 -27.54
C GLU A 223 -0.28 4.84 -27.17
N GLY A 224 -1.37 4.08 -27.27
CA GLY A 224 -1.40 2.63 -27.05
C GLY A 224 -1.50 2.21 -25.58
N TYR A 225 -1.84 3.12 -24.66
CA TYR A 225 -2.16 2.71 -23.30
C TYR A 225 -3.48 1.94 -23.24
N LYS A 226 -3.59 1.06 -22.25
CA LYS A 226 -4.83 0.37 -21.89
C LYS A 226 -5.43 1.02 -20.67
N VAL A 227 -6.73 1.32 -20.75
CA VAL A 227 -7.49 1.94 -19.66
C VAL A 227 -7.95 0.91 -18.66
N LEU A 228 -7.91 1.27 -17.38
CA LEU A 228 -8.65 0.60 -16.34
C LEU A 228 -10.08 1.13 -16.33
N SER A 229 -11.06 0.28 -16.65
CA SER A 229 -12.45 0.68 -16.92
C SER A 229 -13.26 1.09 -15.68
N VAL A 230 -12.60 1.60 -14.64
CA VAL A 230 -13.18 2.05 -13.39
C VAL A 230 -12.79 3.51 -13.19
N ASP A 231 -13.81 4.35 -13.03
CA ASP A 231 -13.64 5.75 -12.64
C ASP A 231 -13.07 5.81 -11.22
N LEU A 232 -11.83 6.28 -11.10
CA LEU A 232 -11.14 6.44 -9.82
C LEU A 232 -11.75 7.54 -8.95
N ASN A 233 -12.65 8.33 -9.52
CA ASN A 233 -13.37 9.40 -8.85
C ASN A 233 -14.87 9.08 -8.69
N LYS A 234 -15.22 7.78 -8.70
CA LYS A 234 -16.61 7.34 -8.83
C LYS A 234 -17.49 7.91 -7.71
N GLY A 235 -18.57 8.58 -8.10
CA GLY A 235 -19.63 9.00 -7.20
C GLY A 235 -19.34 10.28 -6.41
N THR A 236 -18.22 10.95 -6.66
CA THR A 236 -17.88 12.23 -6.00
C THR A 236 -18.53 13.45 -6.67
N GLY A 237 -18.95 13.30 -7.93
CA GLY A 237 -19.41 14.42 -8.77
C GLY A 237 -18.28 15.27 -9.37
N GLY A 238 -17.02 14.89 -9.15
CA GLY A 238 -15.85 15.49 -9.79
C GLY A 238 -15.62 15.01 -11.22
N ASN A 239 -14.42 15.26 -11.74
CA ASN A 239 -14.04 14.78 -13.07
C ASN A 239 -14.01 13.25 -13.10
N VAL A 240 -14.31 12.67 -14.27
CA VAL A 240 -14.04 11.26 -14.51
C VAL A 240 -12.53 11.06 -14.57
N VAL A 241 -12.00 10.15 -13.76
CA VAL A 241 -10.56 9.89 -13.66
C VAL A 241 -10.27 8.44 -13.98
N PHE A 242 -9.37 8.16 -14.92
CA PHE A 242 -8.96 6.80 -15.25
C PHE A 242 -7.46 6.61 -15.11
N LEU A 243 -7.08 5.42 -14.62
CA LEU A 243 -5.71 4.93 -14.69
C LEU A 243 -5.48 4.16 -15.99
N TRP A 244 -4.31 4.39 -16.58
CA TRP A 244 -3.88 3.82 -17.83
C TRP A 244 -2.55 3.11 -17.64
N HIS A 245 -2.31 2.02 -18.38
CA HIS A 245 -1.08 1.24 -18.26
C HIS A 245 -0.56 0.71 -19.61
N LYS A 246 0.73 0.35 -19.67
CA LYS A 246 1.38 -0.35 -20.79
C LYS A 246 2.19 -1.56 -20.33
N LYS A 247 2.47 -2.46 -21.28
CA LYS A 247 3.43 -3.57 -21.10
C LYS A 247 4.64 -3.45 -22.04
N GLU A 248 4.55 -2.54 -23.00
CA GLU A 248 5.58 -2.27 -23.99
C GLU A 248 6.51 -1.17 -23.45
N GLY A 249 7.74 -1.52 -23.07
CA GLY A 249 8.74 -0.58 -22.55
C GLY A 249 9.88 -1.27 -21.78
N ASP A 250 10.91 -0.50 -21.43
CA ASP A 250 12.13 -1.03 -20.78
C ASP A 250 12.12 -0.88 -19.25
N GLN A 251 11.23 -0.06 -18.70
CA GLN A 251 11.15 0.23 -17.26
C GLN A 251 10.08 -0.62 -16.57
N LEU A 252 10.46 -1.83 -16.14
CA LEU A 252 9.54 -2.73 -15.43
C LEU A 252 9.13 -2.15 -14.07
N ILE A 253 7.84 -1.99 -13.85
CA ILE A 253 7.29 -1.43 -12.61
C ILE A 253 7.38 -2.48 -11.49
N GLN A 254 8.07 -2.14 -10.42
CA GLN A 254 8.24 -2.91 -9.19
C GLN A 254 7.24 -2.51 -8.11
N ASP A 255 6.96 -1.21 -7.99
CA ASP A 255 6.06 -0.68 -6.97
C ASP A 255 5.27 0.55 -7.44
N MET A 256 4.11 0.79 -6.80
CA MET A 256 3.23 1.93 -7.04
C MET A 256 2.68 2.45 -5.72
N ALA A 257 2.71 3.77 -5.55
CA ALA A 257 2.31 4.47 -4.34
C ALA A 257 1.29 5.58 -4.61
N LEU A 258 0.24 5.64 -3.79
CA LEU A 258 -0.68 6.78 -3.71
C LEU A 258 -0.16 7.84 -2.73
N LEU A 259 0.28 8.99 -3.25
CA LEU A 259 0.90 10.06 -2.48
C LEU A 259 -0.13 11.12 -2.08
N ILE A 260 -0.55 11.08 -0.82
CA ILE A 260 -1.41 12.12 -0.19
C ILE A 260 -0.61 13.21 0.54
N ASN A 261 0.65 12.92 0.88
CA ASN A 261 1.54 13.88 1.53
C ASN A 261 2.20 14.77 0.48
N SER A 262 1.91 16.07 0.51
CA SER A 262 2.46 17.02 -0.46
C SER A 262 3.98 17.17 -0.40
N GLU A 263 4.59 16.93 0.77
CA GLU A 263 6.05 16.91 0.89
C GLU A 263 6.66 15.79 0.05
N ALA A 264 6.02 14.61 0.04
CA ALA A 264 6.46 13.44 -0.70
C ALA A 264 6.45 13.66 -2.21
N TRP A 265 5.54 14.48 -2.75
CA TRP A 265 5.51 14.78 -4.20
C TRP A 265 6.85 15.31 -4.67
N SER A 266 7.37 16.31 -3.96
CA SER A 266 8.65 16.94 -4.31
C SER A 266 9.85 16.01 -4.10
N GLU A 267 9.84 15.18 -3.06
CA GLU A 267 10.94 14.25 -2.76
C GLU A 267 11.04 13.13 -3.79
N TYR A 268 9.90 12.58 -4.24
CA TYR A 268 9.86 11.57 -5.29
C TYR A 268 10.31 12.15 -6.64
N GLN A 269 9.87 13.36 -7.00
CA GLN A 269 10.30 14.05 -8.21
C GLN A 269 11.80 14.35 -8.20
N LYS A 270 12.35 14.90 -7.11
CA LYS A 270 13.80 15.14 -6.95
C LYS A 270 14.62 13.88 -7.07
N ALA A 271 14.07 12.75 -6.59
CA ALA A 271 14.69 11.46 -6.71
C ALA A 271 14.61 10.88 -8.13
N GLY A 272 13.86 11.47 -9.06
CA GLY A 272 13.69 10.91 -10.41
C GLY A 272 12.87 9.62 -10.41
N ILE A 273 11.97 9.45 -9.45
CA ILE A 273 10.93 8.41 -9.50
C ILE A 273 9.83 8.91 -10.44
N ASN A 274 9.21 8.00 -11.20
CA ASN A 274 8.11 8.38 -12.08
C ASN A 274 6.95 8.91 -11.22
N PHE A 275 6.55 10.15 -11.47
CA PHE A 275 5.51 10.86 -10.75
C PHE A 275 4.48 11.38 -11.74
N ILE A 276 3.21 11.00 -11.56
CA ILE A 276 2.11 11.43 -12.42
C ILE A 276 1.50 12.69 -11.83
N GLU A 277 1.76 13.83 -12.46
CA GLU A 277 1.26 15.16 -12.07
C GLU A 277 -0.22 15.35 -12.45
N LYS A 278 -1.07 14.42 -11.99
CA LYS A 278 -2.53 14.44 -12.11
C LYS A 278 -3.15 14.13 -10.75
N ASN A 279 -4.06 14.98 -10.31
CA ASN A 279 -4.78 14.78 -9.06
C ASN A 279 -5.90 13.75 -9.27
N LEU A 280 -5.94 12.69 -8.46
CA LEU A 280 -7.00 11.68 -8.55
C LEU A 280 -8.37 12.21 -8.10
N ASN A 281 -8.39 13.28 -7.29
CA ASN A 281 -9.61 13.98 -6.85
C ASN A 281 -9.89 15.25 -7.67
N GLU A 282 -9.46 15.30 -8.94
CA GLU A 282 -9.70 16.44 -9.80
C GLU A 282 -11.21 16.75 -9.94
N GLY A 283 -11.56 18.03 -9.85
CA GLY A 283 -12.95 18.49 -9.95
C GLY A 283 -13.81 18.30 -8.69
N ASN A 284 -13.23 17.87 -7.56
CA ASN A 284 -13.93 17.82 -6.27
C ASN A 284 -13.05 18.34 -5.11
N ASN A 285 -13.54 18.26 -3.88
CA ASN A 285 -12.88 18.77 -2.67
C ASN A 285 -12.13 17.69 -1.86
N GLY A 286 -11.85 16.54 -2.47
CA GLY A 286 -11.09 15.45 -1.87
C GLY A 286 -9.64 15.81 -1.63
N VAL A 287 -8.97 14.94 -0.87
CA VAL A 287 -7.53 15.05 -0.60
C VAL A 287 -6.78 14.95 -1.92
N GLN A 288 -5.92 15.92 -2.19
CA GLN A 288 -5.05 15.87 -3.36
C GLN A 288 -4.17 14.63 -3.28
N MET A 289 -4.19 13.85 -4.35
CA MET A 289 -3.54 12.55 -4.39
C MET A 289 -2.94 12.31 -5.76
N HIS A 290 -1.69 11.84 -5.76
CA HIS A 290 -0.93 11.55 -6.97
C HIS A 290 -0.40 10.12 -6.96
N ILE A 291 -0.07 9.58 -8.13
CA ILE A 291 0.61 8.28 -8.23
C ILE A 291 2.10 8.51 -8.48
N ALA A 292 2.93 7.79 -7.73
CA ALA A 292 4.32 7.56 -8.06
C ALA A 292 4.59 6.07 -8.24
N TYR A 293 5.54 5.72 -9.12
CA TYR A 293 5.89 4.33 -9.38
C TYR A 293 7.34 4.17 -9.84
N LYS A 294 7.90 2.98 -9.62
CA LYS A 294 9.28 2.64 -10.00
C LYS A 294 9.39 1.21 -10.47
#